data_AF-A0A524IWQ8-F1
#
_entry.id   AF-A0A524IWQ8-F1
#
_cell.length_a   1.000
_cell.length_b   1.000
_cell.length_c   1.000
_cell.angle_alpha   90.00
_cell.angle_beta   90.00
_cell.angle_gamma   90.00
#
_symmetry.space_group_name_H-M   'P 1'
#
loop_
_entity.id
_entity.type
_entity.pdbx_description
1 polymer ?
#
loop_
_entity_poly.entity_id
_entity_poly.type
_entity_poly.pdbx_seq_one_letter_code
_entity_poly.pdbx_strand_id
1 'polypeptide(L)'
;MANNKKRSHGLLSFLLWLLLMSIIMVSAARGEDRALLIGVGRYAQFEEKLNGVSLDIVMMREFVHLMGFKDHEIKVLEHEQASTANVYDAVENWLIDGAGPDDRVLFYFSGHGSQIPDENNDEDDQFDEVLLLYDTVLTEKHGRQTLSGVLLDDHLNHMLARMKSRNILVILDACHSGSATKRMQLSSRSFQTGQAKVKYFYYSPSLEAAGGSGSFDLMKPRAIPGDESRYVAITACRDDEKTVATAQGSIFTLGLRQTIRAAAAAGASITPEELQFGTAKFIREQIRSDVAAFHPQIAGNMLLRKRPLALVSPGGGNGFVRQKLETLVHKSNETVWIKLNKACFEPGEALEISVWIPEPGFLNIMHIAANDQATVLFPNQYHPRNAVGRGKITLPTRRMDFEMAAEGPSGPNLITAFITRSPLNGYQDGFKTAKGVLAELSPNSTRSLVMRQGSGWLAAGKVAAEIRGSGQCSLD
;
A
#
# COMPACT_ATOMS: atom_id res chain seq x y z
N MET A 1 -5.61 34.51 -68.93
CA MET A 1 -5.97 33.70 -67.73
C MET A 1 -4.74 32.95 -67.20
N ALA A 2 -3.72 33.63 -66.68
CA ALA A 2 -2.45 33.00 -66.26
C ALA A 2 -2.03 33.32 -64.82
N ASN A 3 -2.91 33.90 -64.00
CA ASN A 3 -2.52 34.43 -62.68
C ASN A 3 -3.17 33.72 -61.47
N ASN A 4 -3.92 32.63 -61.68
CA ASN A 4 -4.67 31.99 -60.59
C ASN A 4 -4.03 30.69 -60.04
N LYS A 5 -2.98 30.17 -60.68
CA LYS A 5 -2.35 28.88 -60.28
C LYS A 5 -1.25 29.01 -59.22
N LYS A 6 -0.63 30.19 -59.05
CA LYS A 6 0.41 30.41 -58.03
C LYS A 6 -0.14 30.73 -56.63
N ARG A 7 -1.36 31.28 -56.53
CA ARG A 7 -1.99 31.60 -55.23
C ARG A 7 -2.53 30.36 -54.49
N SER A 8 -2.98 29.33 -55.21
CA SER A 8 -3.51 28.10 -54.58
C SER A 8 -2.43 27.27 -53.89
N HIS A 9 -1.21 27.23 -54.42
CA HIS A 9 -0.10 26.47 -53.80
C HIS A 9 0.39 27.11 -52.49
N GLY A 10 0.41 28.45 -52.41
CA GLY A 10 0.76 29.16 -51.17
C GLY A 10 -0.28 28.97 -50.07
N LEU A 11 -1.57 29.02 -50.42
CA LEU A 11 -2.67 28.82 -49.46
C LEU A 11 -2.72 27.38 -48.93
N LEU A 12 -2.52 26.40 -49.82
CA LEU A 12 -2.54 24.98 -49.44
C LEU A 12 -1.33 24.63 -48.56
N SER A 13 -0.15 25.18 -48.87
CA SER A 13 1.05 25.02 -48.04
C SER A 13 0.91 25.69 -46.67
N PHE A 14 0.24 26.85 -46.60
CA PHE A 14 0.00 27.58 -45.35
C PHE A 14 -1.04 26.86 -44.48
N LEU A 15 -2.10 26.32 -45.10
CA LEU A 15 -3.09 25.48 -44.42
C LEU A 15 -2.48 24.16 -43.94
N LEU A 16 -1.60 23.52 -44.72
CA LEU A 16 -0.89 22.30 -44.29
C LEU A 16 0.07 22.58 -43.13
N TRP A 17 0.72 23.75 -43.13
CA TRP A 17 1.62 24.18 -42.06
C TRP A 17 0.86 24.55 -40.78
N LEU A 18 -0.32 25.19 -40.89
CA LEU A 18 -1.25 25.39 -39.78
C LEU A 18 -1.78 24.06 -39.23
N LEU A 19 -2.10 23.10 -40.11
CA LEU A 19 -2.55 21.76 -39.71
C LEU A 19 -1.44 20.99 -38.98
N LEU A 20 -0.20 21.08 -39.45
CA LEU A 20 0.98 20.51 -38.77
C LEU A 20 1.26 21.20 -37.43
N MET A 21 1.14 22.54 -37.34
CA MET A 21 1.28 23.25 -36.06
C MET A 21 0.17 22.89 -35.07
N SER A 22 -1.07 22.66 -35.53
CA SER A 22 -2.13 22.15 -34.67
C SER A 22 -1.92 20.70 -34.23
N ILE A 23 -1.24 19.87 -35.03
CA ILE A 23 -0.89 18.49 -34.62
C ILE A 23 0.28 18.49 -33.62
N ILE A 24 1.18 19.48 -33.66
CA ILE A 24 2.31 19.61 -32.73
C ILE A 24 1.89 20.30 -31.41
N MET A 25 0.80 21.07 -31.39
CA MET A 25 0.28 21.73 -30.17
C MET A 25 -0.76 20.92 -29.39
N VAL A 26 -1.16 19.72 -29.84
CA VAL A 26 -1.90 18.75 -29.00
C VAL A 26 -0.94 17.79 -28.31
N SER A 27 0.16 18.31 -27.77
CA SER A 27 0.56 17.92 -26.42
C SER A 27 -0.12 18.89 -25.47
N ALA A 28 -1.45 18.84 -25.40
CA ALA A 28 -2.09 19.09 -24.12
C ALA A 28 -1.34 18.17 -23.16
N ALA A 29 -0.64 18.75 -22.18
CA ALA A 29 -0.12 17.97 -21.06
C ALA A 29 -1.29 17.09 -20.63
N ARG A 30 -1.25 15.81 -20.99
CA ARG A 30 -2.25 14.87 -20.51
C ARG A 30 -2.05 14.99 -19.01
N GLY A 31 -3.10 15.43 -18.34
CA GLY A 31 -3.15 15.27 -16.92
C GLY A 31 -2.74 13.83 -16.60
N GLU A 32 -1.87 13.69 -15.63
CA GLU A 32 -1.35 12.40 -15.22
C GLU A 32 -2.05 12.06 -13.91
N ASP A 33 -2.35 10.79 -13.71
CA ASP A 33 -2.91 10.33 -12.45
C ASP A 33 -1.99 10.76 -11.28
N ARG A 34 -2.59 11.06 -10.12
CA ARG A 34 -1.86 11.50 -8.93
C ARG A 34 -2.32 10.74 -7.70
N ALA A 35 -1.41 9.98 -7.09
CA ALA A 35 -1.61 9.37 -5.79
C ALA A 35 -0.78 10.10 -4.73
N LEU A 36 -1.38 10.35 -3.57
CA LEU A 36 -0.72 10.84 -2.37
C LEU A 36 -0.94 9.84 -1.24
N LEU A 37 0.14 9.23 -0.76
CA LEU A 37 0.12 8.26 0.34
C LEU A 37 0.78 8.88 1.58
N ILE A 38 0.01 9.06 2.65
CA ILE A 38 0.46 9.70 3.89
C ILE A 38 0.45 8.68 5.02
N GLY A 39 1.58 8.48 5.69
CA GLY A 39 1.74 7.51 6.77
C GLY A 39 2.39 8.11 8.00
N VAL A 40 1.63 8.32 9.07
CA VAL A 40 2.12 8.90 10.34
C VAL A 40 2.17 7.86 11.45
N GLY A 41 3.30 7.16 11.56
CA GLY A 41 3.58 6.20 12.63
C GLY A 41 4.44 6.72 13.80
N ARG A 42 4.96 7.95 13.67
CA ARG A 42 5.81 8.63 14.65
C ARG A 42 5.39 10.10 14.71
N TYR A 43 5.48 10.70 15.89
CA TYR A 43 5.08 12.08 16.13
C TYR A 43 6.22 12.81 16.84
N ALA A 44 6.37 14.11 16.59
CA ALA A 44 7.44 14.91 17.15
C ALA A 44 7.32 15.07 18.67
N GLN A 45 6.10 15.24 19.18
CA GLN A 45 5.82 15.50 20.59
C GLN A 45 5.35 14.27 21.39
N PHE A 46 4.95 13.18 20.72
CA PHE A 46 4.36 12.02 21.38
C PHE A 46 5.25 10.79 21.25
N GLU A 47 5.47 10.11 22.38
CA GLU A 47 6.26 8.86 22.40
C GLU A 47 5.49 7.67 21.81
N GLU A 48 4.16 7.76 21.76
CA GLU A 48 3.33 6.71 21.18
C GLU A 48 3.62 6.54 19.69
N LYS A 49 3.91 5.30 19.30
CA LYS A 49 4.23 4.92 17.92
C LYS A 49 3.26 3.88 17.40
N LEU A 50 2.87 4.03 16.14
CA LEU A 50 2.15 3.02 15.36
C LEU A 50 3.14 2.32 14.42
N ASN A 51 3.71 1.22 14.90
CA ASN A 51 4.79 0.51 14.20
C ASN A 51 4.35 -0.13 12.87
N GLY A 52 3.04 -0.30 12.64
CA GLY A 52 2.48 -0.87 11.41
C GLY A 52 2.35 0.10 10.24
N VAL A 53 2.43 1.41 10.46
CA VAL A 53 2.08 2.41 9.44
C VAL A 53 3.04 2.40 8.23
N SER A 54 4.33 2.13 8.44
CA SER A 54 5.26 1.96 7.31
C SER A 54 4.86 0.81 6.39
N LEU A 55 4.29 -0.25 6.97
CA LEU A 55 3.80 -1.40 6.21
C LEU A 55 2.52 -1.04 5.46
N ASP A 56 1.69 -0.17 6.03
CA ASP A 56 0.50 0.33 5.36
C ASP A 56 0.83 1.10 4.09
N ILE A 57 1.83 1.99 4.15
CA ILE A 57 2.29 2.75 2.98
C ILE A 57 2.82 1.84 1.88
N VAL A 58 3.57 0.83 2.26
CA VAL A 58 4.05 -0.21 1.36
C VAL A 58 2.89 -0.92 0.66
N MET A 59 1.91 -1.37 1.44
CA MET A 59 0.75 -2.09 0.92
C MET A 59 -0.06 -1.21 -0.02
N MET A 60 -0.15 0.10 0.28
CA MET A 60 -0.83 1.06 -0.58
C MET A 60 -0.03 1.45 -1.81
N ARG A 61 1.31 1.43 -1.77
CA ARG A 61 2.12 1.53 -3.00
C ARG A 61 1.79 0.40 -3.94
N GLU A 62 1.75 -0.85 -3.46
CA GLU A 62 1.36 -1.99 -4.27
C GLU A 62 -0.08 -1.83 -4.80
N PHE A 63 -1.03 -1.42 -3.94
CA PHE A 63 -2.41 -1.15 -4.31
C PHE A 63 -2.51 -0.18 -5.49
N VAL A 64 -1.82 0.96 -5.43
CA VAL A 64 -1.87 1.95 -6.54
C VAL A 64 -1.14 1.47 -7.79
N HIS A 65 -0.08 0.67 -7.65
CA HIS A 65 0.57 0.03 -8.81
C HIS A 65 -0.36 -0.97 -9.48
N LEU A 66 -1.14 -1.74 -8.71
CA LEU A 66 -2.18 -2.63 -9.25
C LEU A 66 -3.31 -1.84 -9.91
N MET A 67 -3.52 -0.59 -9.52
CA MET A 67 -4.39 0.34 -10.25
C MET A 67 -3.71 0.96 -11.49
N GLY A 68 -2.45 0.62 -11.78
CA GLY A 68 -1.71 1.12 -12.93
C GLY A 68 -1.09 2.52 -12.76
N PHE A 69 -1.03 3.07 -11.54
CA PHE A 69 -0.24 4.27 -11.28
C PHE A 69 1.25 3.95 -11.44
N LYS A 70 2.00 4.86 -12.05
CA LYS A 70 3.45 4.77 -12.22
C LYS A 70 4.17 5.38 -11.03
N ASP A 71 5.44 5.04 -10.83
CA ASP A 71 6.23 5.57 -9.71
C ASP A 71 6.30 7.11 -9.68
N HIS A 72 6.35 7.79 -10.83
CA HIS A 72 6.35 9.25 -10.90
C HIS A 72 4.95 9.88 -10.71
N GLU A 73 3.90 9.07 -10.63
CA GLU A 73 2.52 9.49 -10.36
C GLU A 73 2.16 9.32 -8.87
N ILE A 74 3.12 8.88 -8.04
CA ILE A 74 2.91 8.56 -6.62
C ILE A 74 3.83 9.40 -5.72
N LYS A 75 3.24 10.27 -4.89
CA LYS A 75 3.94 10.99 -3.81
C LYS A 75 3.70 10.29 -2.48
N VAL A 76 4.76 10.10 -1.69
CA VAL A 76 4.69 9.48 -0.36
C VAL A 76 5.23 10.46 0.68
N LEU A 77 4.47 10.68 1.75
CA LEU A 77 4.89 11.41 2.94
C LEU A 77 4.82 10.48 4.14
N GLU A 78 5.97 10.08 4.67
CA GLU A 78 6.04 9.12 5.77
C GLU A 78 6.72 9.73 7.01
N HIS A 79 6.10 9.54 8.17
CA HIS A 79 6.61 9.96 9.47
C HIS A 79 7.04 11.43 9.49
N GLU A 80 8.33 11.71 9.70
CA GLU A 80 8.87 13.06 9.79
C GLU A 80 8.59 13.92 8.53
N GLN A 81 8.36 13.28 7.38
CA GLN A 81 8.00 13.98 6.13
C GLN A 81 6.53 14.41 6.09
N ALA A 82 5.65 13.76 6.85
CA ALA A 82 4.23 14.06 6.93
C ALA A 82 3.95 15.17 7.96
N SER A 83 4.71 16.27 7.90
CA SER A 83 4.40 17.48 8.65
C SER A 83 3.19 18.20 8.05
N THR A 84 2.56 19.06 8.83
CA THR A 84 1.43 19.88 8.39
C THR A 84 1.77 20.65 7.12
N ALA A 85 2.88 21.37 7.10
CA ALA A 85 3.30 22.12 5.91
C ALA A 85 3.44 21.23 4.65
N ASN A 86 4.08 20.06 4.78
CA ASN A 86 4.32 19.17 3.64
C ASN A 86 3.04 18.49 3.14
N VAL A 87 2.12 18.15 4.04
CA VAL A 87 0.84 17.53 3.68
C VAL A 87 -0.02 18.52 2.91
N TYR A 88 -0.17 19.75 3.41
CA TYR A 88 -0.93 20.79 2.70
C TYR A 88 -0.26 21.16 1.37
N ASP A 89 1.07 21.29 1.31
CA ASP A 89 1.80 21.47 0.04
C ASP A 89 1.52 20.34 -0.95
N ALA A 90 1.51 19.08 -0.50
CA ALA A 90 1.21 17.96 -1.37
C ALA A 90 -0.25 17.94 -1.83
N VAL A 91 -1.20 18.35 -1.00
CA VAL A 91 -2.59 18.42 -1.48
C VAL A 91 -2.75 19.55 -2.51
N GLU A 92 -2.21 20.74 -2.23
CA GLU A 92 -2.29 21.90 -3.12
C GLU A 92 -1.54 21.68 -4.43
N ASN A 93 -0.23 21.49 -4.34
CA ASN A 93 0.63 21.53 -5.52
C ASN A 93 0.68 20.20 -6.26
N TRP A 94 0.50 19.07 -5.56
CA TRP A 94 0.58 17.75 -6.17
C TRP A 94 -0.78 17.17 -6.59
N LEU A 95 -1.85 17.37 -5.82
CA LEU A 95 -3.18 16.87 -6.19
C LEU A 95 -4.02 17.92 -6.92
N ILE A 96 -4.22 19.11 -6.36
CA ILE A 96 -5.12 20.14 -6.92
C ILE A 96 -4.56 20.71 -8.23
N ASP A 97 -3.28 21.08 -8.23
CA ASP A 97 -2.63 21.62 -9.42
C ASP A 97 -2.13 20.54 -10.38
N GLY A 98 -1.75 19.39 -9.85
CA GLY A 98 -1.10 18.31 -10.60
C GLY A 98 -2.02 17.38 -11.37
N ALA A 99 -3.34 17.40 -11.11
CA ALA A 99 -4.33 16.55 -11.78
C ALA A 99 -5.39 17.37 -12.54
N GLY A 100 -5.69 16.95 -13.77
CA GLY A 100 -6.75 17.43 -14.63
C GLY A 100 -8.12 16.77 -14.37
N PRO A 101 -9.18 17.22 -15.07
CA PRO A 101 -10.54 16.75 -14.85
C PRO A 101 -10.78 15.25 -15.09
N ASP A 102 -10.06 14.67 -16.05
CA ASP A 102 -10.24 13.27 -16.46
C ASP A 102 -9.27 12.30 -15.76
N ASP A 103 -8.31 12.84 -14.99
CA ASP A 103 -7.30 12.05 -14.30
C ASP A 103 -7.88 11.38 -13.05
N ARG A 104 -7.17 10.39 -12.53
CA ARG A 104 -7.47 9.74 -11.27
C ARG A 104 -6.66 10.35 -10.16
N VAL A 105 -7.34 10.68 -9.06
CA VAL A 105 -6.69 11.12 -7.83
C VAL A 105 -6.92 10.09 -6.75
N LEU A 106 -5.86 9.71 -6.05
CA LEU A 106 -5.95 8.87 -4.86
C LEU A 106 -5.33 9.59 -3.67
N PHE A 107 -6.12 9.74 -2.60
CA PHE A 107 -5.65 10.22 -1.31
C PHE A 107 -5.73 9.08 -0.30
N TYR A 108 -4.60 8.73 0.29
CA TYR A 108 -4.52 7.72 1.33
C TYR A 108 -3.87 8.27 2.59
N PHE A 109 -4.49 8.01 3.74
CA PHE A 109 -3.92 8.32 5.05
C PHE A 109 -3.91 7.10 5.96
N SER A 110 -2.80 6.87 6.67
CA SER A 110 -2.71 5.93 7.78
C SER A 110 -1.97 6.55 8.97
N GLY A 111 -2.62 6.60 10.13
CA GLY A 111 -2.10 7.25 11.32
C GLY A 111 -3.12 7.27 12.45
N HIS A 112 -2.91 8.11 13.46
CA HIS A 112 -3.95 8.38 14.46
C HIS A 112 -4.96 9.37 13.90
N GLY A 113 -6.24 9.13 14.18
CA GLY A 113 -7.22 10.21 14.23
C GLY A 113 -7.54 10.58 15.67
N SER A 114 -8.27 11.66 15.86
CA SER A 114 -8.77 12.16 17.14
C SER A 114 -9.94 13.10 16.88
N GLN A 115 -10.41 13.77 17.94
CA GLN A 115 -11.44 14.80 17.88
C GLN A 115 -10.92 16.06 18.59
N ILE A 116 -11.21 17.24 18.07
CA ILE A 116 -10.95 18.53 18.73
C ILE A 116 -12.28 19.25 19.00
N PRO A 117 -12.37 20.13 20.01
CA PRO A 117 -13.60 20.90 20.24
C PRO A 117 -13.98 21.72 19.01
N ASP A 118 -15.22 21.58 18.56
CA ASP A 118 -15.77 22.34 17.44
C ASP A 118 -15.82 23.84 17.82
N GLU A 119 -15.33 24.67 16.90
CA GLU A 119 -15.29 26.13 17.07
C GLU A 119 -16.39 26.87 16.31
N ASN A 120 -16.97 26.26 15.29
CA ASN A 120 -17.96 26.86 14.41
C ASN A 120 -19.41 26.42 14.79
N ASN A 121 -19.56 25.37 15.62
CA ASN A 121 -20.81 24.72 16.04
C ASN A 121 -21.63 24.13 14.88
N ASP A 122 -20.98 23.52 13.89
CA ASP A 122 -21.64 22.84 12.78
C ASP A 122 -21.73 21.32 12.93
N GLU A 123 -21.12 20.74 13.96
CA GLU A 123 -21.24 19.33 14.33
C GLU A 123 -22.20 19.11 15.52
N ASP A 124 -23.07 18.09 15.39
CA ASP A 124 -24.11 17.77 16.37
C ASP A 124 -23.53 17.34 17.73
N ASP A 125 -22.32 16.77 17.76
CA ASP A 125 -21.64 16.34 18.98
C ASP A 125 -20.63 17.35 19.54
N GLN A 126 -20.49 18.52 18.89
CA GLN A 126 -19.58 19.63 19.23
C GLN A 126 -18.08 19.27 19.14
N PHE A 127 -17.71 18.34 18.27
CA PHE A 127 -16.31 18.02 18.00
C PHE A 127 -16.03 17.87 16.50
N ASP A 128 -14.88 18.39 16.05
CA ASP A 128 -14.34 18.15 14.70
C ASP A 128 -13.42 16.93 14.69
N GLU A 129 -13.52 16.10 13.66
CA GLU A 129 -12.62 14.98 13.41
C GLU A 129 -11.29 15.45 12.82
N VAL A 130 -10.19 14.93 13.36
CA VAL A 130 -8.84 15.29 12.92
C VAL A 130 -7.97 14.09 12.64
N LEU A 131 -7.11 14.22 11.64
CA LEU A 131 -6.01 13.31 11.35
C LEU A 131 -4.70 13.91 11.87
N LEU A 132 -4.01 13.19 12.76
CA LEU A 132 -2.78 13.69 13.37
C LEU A 132 -1.62 13.63 12.37
N LEU A 133 -0.92 14.76 12.22
CA LEU A 133 0.30 14.87 11.41
C LEU A 133 1.54 14.81 12.30
N TYR A 134 2.73 14.71 11.70
CA TYR A 134 3.98 14.50 12.42
C TYR A 134 4.25 15.54 13.52
N ASP A 135 3.96 16.79 13.21
CA ASP A 135 4.17 17.96 14.05
C ASP A 135 2.94 18.30 14.90
N THR A 136 2.02 17.34 15.11
CA THR A 136 0.90 17.53 16.04
C THR A 136 1.44 17.86 17.43
N VAL A 137 0.87 18.89 18.06
CA VAL A 137 1.18 19.28 19.44
C VAL A 137 -0.09 19.51 20.25
N LEU A 138 -0.03 19.18 21.55
CA LEU A 138 -1.09 19.51 22.50
C LEU A 138 -1.03 21.01 22.81
N THR A 139 -2.18 21.67 22.71
CA THR A 139 -2.35 23.10 22.96
C THR A 139 -3.58 23.35 23.84
N GLU A 140 -3.78 24.60 24.22
CA GLU A 140 -4.97 25.04 24.95
C GLU A 140 -5.60 26.21 24.20
N LYS A 141 -6.92 26.15 24.01
CA LYS A 141 -7.71 27.23 23.41
C LYS A 141 -8.99 27.41 24.20
N HIS A 142 -9.30 28.65 24.56
CA HIS A 142 -10.46 29.00 25.40
C HIS A 142 -10.58 28.18 26.71
N GLY A 143 -9.45 27.84 27.34
CA GLY A 143 -9.42 27.05 28.57
C GLY A 143 -9.72 25.55 28.38
N ARG A 144 -9.76 25.07 27.12
CA ARG A 144 -9.92 23.65 26.77
C ARG A 144 -8.67 23.15 26.06
N GLN A 145 -8.24 21.94 26.40
CA GLN A 145 -7.17 21.28 25.66
C GLN A 145 -7.63 20.98 24.23
N THR A 146 -6.75 21.19 23.25
CA THR A 146 -6.98 20.90 21.84
C THR A 146 -5.68 20.50 21.13
N LEU A 147 -5.76 20.03 19.90
CA LEU A 147 -4.60 19.68 19.08
C LEU A 147 -4.38 20.73 17.99
N SER A 148 -3.12 21.04 17.72
CA SER A 148 -2.71 21.78 16.51
C SER A 148 -1.68 20.95 15.73
N GLY A 149 -1.42 21.31 14.47
CA GLY A 149 -0.58 20.48 13.59
C GLY A 149 -1.30 19.22 13.11
N VAL A 150 -2.60 19.35 12.85
CA VAL A 150 -3.50 18.27 12.40
C VAL A 150 -4.12 18.62 11.04
N LEU A 151 -4.64 17.62 10.35
CA LEU A 151 -5.51 17.80 9.20
C LEU A 151 -6.96 17.66 9.66
N LEU A 152 -7.68 18.78 9.70
CA LEU A 152 -9.12 18.81 9.94
C LEU A 152 -9.84 18.21 8.75
N ASP A 153 -10.92 17.49 9.01
CA ASP A 153 -11.75 16.90 7.97
C ASP A 153 -12.48 17.93 7.11
N ASP A 154 -12.88 19.03 7.73
CA ASP A 154 -13.47 20.22 7.13
C ASP A 154 -12.53 20.83 6.07
N HIS A 155 -11.24 20.94 6.42
CA HIS A 155 -10.18 21.35 5.49
C HIS A 155 -9.97 20.32 4.37
N LEU A 156 -9.99 19.03 4.70
CA LEU A 156 -9.88 17.96 3.71
C LEU A 156 -11.06 18.02 2.72
N ASN A 157 -12.28 18.22 3.20
CA ASN A 157 -13.47 18.35 2.38
C ASN A 157 -13.37 19.56 1.44
N HIS A 158 -12.93 20.71 1.96
CA HIS A 158 -12.66 21.90 1.15
C HIS A 158 -11.58 21.66 0.07
N MET A 159 -10.50 20.97 0.43
CA MET A 159 -9.43 20.62 -0.52
C MET A 159 -9.92 19.67 -1.62
N LEU A 160 -10.71 18.65 -1.28
CA LEU A 160 -11.33 17.74 -2.25
C LEU A 160 -12.27 18.50 -3.21
N ALA A 161 -13.05 19.45 -2.69
CA ALA A 161 -13.94 20.29 -3.50
C ALA A 161 -13.20 21.20 -4.50
N ARG A 162 -11.91 21.48 -4.28
CA ARG A 162 -11.05 22.26 -5.20
C ARG A 162 -10.36 21.42 -6.26
N MET A 163 -10.26 20.10 -6.08
CA MET A 163 -9.61 19.23 -7.07
C MET A 163 -10.41 19.22 -8.39
N LYS A 164 -9.69 19.36 -9.52
CA LYS A 164 -10.29 19.39 -10.86
C LYS A 164 -10.84 18.02 -11.27
N SER A 165 -10.14 16.96 -10.86
CA SER A 165 -10.48 15.57 -11.17
C SER A 165 -11.91 15.22 -10.75
N ARG A 166 -12.56 14.39 -11.57
CA ARG A 166 -13.87 13.78 -11.31
C ARG A 166 -13.76 12.33 -10.83
N ASN A 167 -12.54 11.84 -10.60
CA ASN A 167 -12.25 10.44 -10.27
C ASN A 167 -11.38 10.38 -9.01
N ILE A 168 -11.90 10.87 -7.89
CA ILE A 168 -11.15 10.94 -6.63
C ILE A 168 -11.52 9.73 -5.75
N LEU A 169 -10.51 8.96 -5.32
CA LEU A 169 -10.65 7.89 -4.33
C LEU A 169 -9.92 8.29 -3.05
N VAL A 170 -10.67 8.43 -1.96
CA VAL A 170 -10.15 8.75 -0.63
C VAL A 170 -10.19 7.48 0.23
N ILE A 171 -9.09 7.13 0.88
CA ILE A 171 -9.00 5.97 1.76
C ILE A 171 -8.35 6.39 3.08
N LEU A 172 -9.08 6.24 4.19
CA LEU A 172 -8.61 6.65 5.52
C LEU A 172 -8.49 5.45 6.46
N ASP A 173 -7.26 5.12 6.86
CA ASP A 173 -6.93 4.13 7.87
C ASP A 173 -6.58 4.79 9.22
N ALA A 174 -7.60 5.40 9.83
CA ALA A 174 -7.56 6.06 11.13
C ALA A 174 -8.90 5.83 11.86
N CYS A 175 -8.91 5.93 13.19
CA CYS A 175 -10.15 6.02 13.97
C CYS A 175 -10.50 7.49 14.17
N HIS A 176 -11.78 7.81 14.18
CA HIS A 176 -12.24 9.20 14.27
C HIS A 176 -13.18 9.50 15.44
N SER A 177 -13.61 8.49 16.20
CA SER A 177 -14.46 8.69 17.38
C SER A 177 -13.86 8.15 18.69
N GLY A 178 -14.16 8.87 19.78
CA GLY A 178 -13.82 8.46 21.15
C GLY A 178 -14.81 7.46 21.77
N SER A 179 -16.02 7.31 21.22
CA SER A 179 -17.20 6.64 21.82
C SER A 179 -17.07 5.13 22.09
N ALA A 180 -16.14 4.43 21.43
CA ALA A 180 -15.98 3.00 21.58
C ALA A 180 -15.39 2.65 22.98
N THR A 181 -16.27 2.49 23.96
CA THR A 181 -15.98 2.18 25.37
C THR A 181 -15.45 0.76 25.64
N LYS A 182 -15.26 -0.07 24.61
CA LYS A 182 -14.79 -1.45 24.82
C LYS A 182 -13.28 -1.56 24.65
N ARG A 183 -12.60 -1.90 25.74
CA ARG A 183 -11.24 -2.46 25.75
C ARG A 183 -11.18 -3.58 24.71
N MET A 184 -10.51 -3.33 23.60
CA MET A 184 -10.41 -4.29 22.51
C MET A 184 -9.44 -5.40 22.92
N GLN A 185 -9.94 -6.44 23.58
CA GLN A 185 -9.19 -7.67 23.83
C GLN A 185 -9.14 -8.45 22.52
N LEU A 186 -8.10 -8.19 21.73
CA LEU A 186 -7.75 -9.02 20.59
C LEU A 186 -7.28 -10.37 21.11
N SER A 187 -8.03 -11.44 20.88
CA SER A 187 -7.56 -12.81 21.00
C SER A 187 -7.46 -13.37 19.58
N SER A 188 -6.24 -13.59 19.07
CA SER A 188 -6.06 -14.21 17.75
C SER A 188 -4.99 -15.30 17.82
N ARG A 189 -5.17 -16.36 17.03
CA ARG A 189 -4.19 -17.45 16.85
C ARG A 189 -2.98 -17.04 15.98
N SER A 190 -3.04 -15.89 15.30
CA SER A 190 -2.13 -15.53 14.19
C SER A 190 -1.34 -14.23 14.41
N PHE A 191 -1.82 -13.36 15.30
CA PHE A 191 -1.21 -12.08 15.64
C PHE A 191 -0.86 -12.08 17.13
N GLN A 192 0.38 -11.74 17.47
CA GLN A 192 0.78 -11.51 18.86
C GLN A 192 -0.06 -10.35 19.42
N THR A 193 -1.04 -10.69 20.23
CA THR A 193 -2.09 -9.82 20.75
C THR A 193 -1.57 -8.67 21.63
N GLY A 194 -0.32 -8.73 22.08
CA GLY A 194 0.36 -7.66 22.80
C GLY A 194 0.92 -6.52 21.95
N GLN A 195 0.74 -6.52 20.61
CA GLN A 195 1.33 -5.51 19.71
C GLN A 195 0.32 -4.69 18.90
N ALA A 196 -0.97 -4.95 19.05
CA ALA A 196 -2.00 -4.18 18.35
C ALA A 196 -2.30 -2.87 19.07
N LYS A 197 -2.34 -1.77 18.33
CA LYS A 197 -2.61 -0.43 18.85
C LYS A 197 -3.77 0.20 18.12
N VAL A 198 -4.70 0.77 18.88
CA VAL A 198 -5.84 1.52 18.35
C VAL A 198 -5.31 2.78 17.67
N LYS A 199 -5.87 3.12 16.51
CA LYS A 199 -5.50 4.32 15.75
C LYS A 199 -6.31 5.55 16.14
N TYR A 200 -6.55 5.72 17.43
CA TYR A 200 -7.19 6.89 18.02
C TYR A 200 -6.25 7.49 19.07
N PHE A 201 -6.02 8.79 19.02
CA PHE A 201 -5.17 9.49 19.98
C PHE A 201 -6.03 10.17 21.04
N TYR A 202 -5.82 9.81 22.31
CA TYR A 202 -6.49 10.43 23.45
C TYR A 202 -5.55 11.44 24.12
N TYR A 203 -6.04 12.65 24.35
CA TYR A 203 -5.25 13.73 24.94
C TYR A 203 -5.95 14.53 26.03
N SER A 204 -7.26 14.34 26.22
CA SER A 204 -8.02 15.00 27.27
C SER A 204 -9.00 14.05 27.95
N PRO A 205 -9.10 14.07 29.29
CA PRO A 205 -10.08 13.25 30.03
C PRO A 205 -11.53 13.56 29.66
N SER A 206 -11.85 14.79 29.23
CA SER A 206 -13.20 15.15 28.81
C SER A 206 -13.58 14.52 27.47
N LEU A 207 -12.62 14.34 26.55
CA LEU A 207 -12.84 13.64 25.28
C LEU A 207 -12.97 12.12 25.49
N GLU A 208 -12.22 11.56 26.44
CA GLU A 208 -12.41 10.17 26.87
C GLU A 208 -13.79 9.93 27.49
N ALA A 209 -14.33 10.92 28.21
CA ALA A 209 -15.62 10.84 28.90
C ALA A 209 -16.82 11.26 28.04
N ALA A 210 -16.64 12.15 27.06
CA ALA A 210 -17.71 12.69 26.23
C ALA A 210 -18.34 11.66 25.31
N GLY A 211 -17.57 10.64 24.88
CA GLY A 211 -18.09 9.54 24.08
C GLY A 211 -18.77 9.99 22.78
N GLY A 212 -18.29 11.07 22.16
CA GLY A 212 -18.84 11.63 20.93
C GLY A 212 -18.89 10.60 19.80
N SER A 213 -20.00 10.55 19.08
CA SER A 213 -20.26 9.64 17.96
C SER A 213 -19.71 10.19 16.64
N GLY A 214 -18.53 10.81 16.71
CA GLY A 214 -17.93 11.55 15.61
C GLY A 214 -17.89 10.78 14.30
N SER A 215 -18.06 11.49 13.19
CA SER A 215 -17.99 10.96 11.83
C SER A 215 -17.36 12.00 10.92
N PHE A 216 -16.32 11.60 10.18
CA PHE A 216 -15.72 12.47 9.19
C PHE A 216 -16.76 13.06 8.25
N ASP A 217 -16.67 14.35 8.00
CA ASP A 217 -17.59 15.13 7.20
C ASP A 217 -17.77 14.57 5.76
N LEU A 218 -16.69 14.01 5.20
CA LEU A 218 -16.69 13.27 3.93
C LEU A 218 -17.60 12.02 3.90
N MET A 219 -17.99 11.49 5.06
CA MET A 219 -18.91 10.36 5.25
C MET A 219 -20.37 10.79 5.39
N LYS A 220 -20.61 12.08 5.68
CA LYS A 220 -21.92 12.73 5.71
C LYS A 220 -22.04 13.79 4.59
N PRO A 221 -21.80 13.46 3.30
CA PRO A 221 -21.91 14.47 2.25
C PRO A 221 -23.30 15.10 2.30
N ARG A 222 -23.38 16.40 2.62
CA ARG A 222 -24.65 17.13 2.72
C ARG A 222 -25.47 16.80 1.46
N ALA A 223 -26.70 16.32 1.66
CA ALA A 223 -27.56 15.87 0.57
C ALA A 223 -27.97 17.06 -0.30
N ILE A 224 -27.14 17.40 -1.28
CA ILE A 224 -27.45 18.37 -2.32
C ILE A 224 -28.12 17.60 -3.45
N PRO A 225 -29.37 17.94 -3.85
CA PRO A 225 -30.00 17.32 -5.01
C PRO A 225 -29.11 17.47 -6.25
N GLY A 226 -28.60 16.35 -6.77
CA GLY A 226 -27.64 16.33 -7.88
C GLY A 226 -26.19 16.00 -7.50
N ASP A 227 -25.91 15.57 -6.24
CA ASP A 227 -24.61 15.15 -5.69
C ASP A 227 -23.41 15.28 -6.65
N GLU A 228 -22.89 16.51 -6.75
CA GLU A 228 -21.74 16.89 -7.56
C GLU A 228 -20.40 16.48 -6.91
N SER A 229 -20.42 15.74 -5.79
CA SER A 229 -19.20 15.28 -5.16
C SER A 229 -18.38 14.47 -6.17
N ARG A 230 -17.09 14.81 -6.27
CA ARG A 230 -16.16 14.21 -7.25
C ARG A 230 -15.33 13.08 -6.67
N TYR A 231 -15.70 12.61 -5.48
CA TYR A 231 -14.97 11.62 -4.73
C TYR A 231 -15.85 10.46 -4.27
N VAL A 232 -15.21 9.32 -4.05
CA VAL A 232 -15.69 8.21 -3.23
C VAL A 232 -14.70 8.01 -2.09
N ALA A 233 -15.21 7.84 -0.87
CA ALA A 233 -14.39 7.67 0.31
C ALA A 233 -14.62 6.31 0.96
N ILE A 234 -13.54 5.64 1.39
CA ILE A 234 -13.58 4.41 2.19
C ILE A 234 -12.81 4.64 3.50
N THR A 235 -13.47 4.46 4.63
CA THR A 235 -12.85 4.59 5.96
C THR A 235 -12.72 3.23 6.63
N ALA A 236 -11.77 3.09 7.56
CA ALA A 236 -11.46 1.81 8.17
C ALA A 236 -12.55 1.24 9.07
N CYS A 237 -13.30 2.07 9.80
CA CYS A 237 -14.29 1.64 10.78
C CYS A 237 -15.48 2.60 10.87
N ARG A 238 -16.54 2.17 11.55
CA ARG A 238 -17.69 3.01 11.92
C ARG A 238 -17.34 3.99 13.03
N ASP A 239 -18.22 4.96 13.21
CA ASP A 239 -18.22 5.98 14.26
C ASP A 239 -18.30 5.42 15.70
N ASP A 240 -18.62 4.13 15.87
CA ASP A 240 -18.66 3.45 17.17
C ASP A 240 -17.59 2.35 17.30
N GLU A 241 -16.65 2.29 16.36
CA GLU A 241 -15.66 1.21 16.23
C GLU A 241 -14.23 1.72 16.15
N LYS A 242 -13.26 0.81 16.35
CA LYS A 242 -11.82 1.12 16.34
C LYS A 242 -11.07 0.23 15.37
N THR A 243 -10.32 0.84 14.45
CA THR A 243 -9.28 0.16 13.67
C THR A 243 -7.97 0.06 14.46
N VAL A 244 -7.15 -0.93 14.11
CA VAL A 244 -5.87 -1.19 14.76
C VAL A 244 -4.71 -1.30 13.79
N ALA A 245 -3.59 -0.69 14.19
CA ALA A 245 -2.28 -1.00 13.67
C ALA A 245 -1.74 -2.23 14.39
N THR A 246 -1.27 -3.22 13.62
CA THR A 246 -0.50 -4.33 14.18
C THR A 246 0.94 -4.25 13.71
N ALA A 247 1.79 -5.13 14.24
CA ALA A 247 3.17 -5.21 13.81
C ALA A 247 3.34 -5.79 12.40
N GLN A 248 2.24 -6.24 11.79
CA GLN A 248 2.14 -6.77 10.42
C GLN A 248 1.51 -5.76 9.46
N GLY A 249 1.27 -4.52 9.92
CA GLY A 249 0.43 -3.55 9.22
C GLY A 249 -0.98 -3.54 9.83
N SER A 250 -1.77 -2.61 9.37
CA SER A 250 -3.13 -2.40 9.85
C SER A 250 -4.07 -3.37 9.17
N ILE A 251 -5.02 -3.92 9.94
CA ILE A 251 -5.89 -5.00 9.43
C ILE A 251 -6.76 -4.48 8.27
N PHE A 252 -7.17 -3.22 8.31
CA PHE A 252 -7.90 -2.57 7.22
C PHE A 252 -7.08 -2.53 5.92
N THR A 253 -5.86 -1.99 5.98
CA THR A 253 -4.99 -1.87 4.81
C THR A 253 -4.56 -3.25 4.26
N LEU A 254 -4.34 -4.24 5.15
CA LEU A 254 -4.14 -5.64 4.75
C LEU A 254 -5.35 -6.19 3.95
N GLY A 255 -6.56 -5.90 4.39
CA GLY A 255 -7.79 -6.31 3.71
C GLY A 255 -7.94 -5.66 2.33
N LEU A 256 -7.77 -4.33 2.23
CA LEU A 256 -7.81 -3.60 0.95
C LEU A 256 -6.85 -4.23 -0.07
N ARG A 257 -5.62 -4.45 0.38
CA ARG A 257 -4.58 -5.05 -0.44
C ARG A 257 -4.92 -6.48 -0.87
N GLN A 258 -5.39 -7.31 0.05
CA GLN A 258 -5.74 -8.69 -0.30
C GLN A 258 -6.88 -8.74 -1.31
N THR A 259 -7.89 -7.88 -1.13
CA THR A 259 -9.04 -7.80 -2.03
C THR A 259 -8.65 -7.32 -3.42
N ILE A 260 -7.87 -6.24 -3.56
CA ILE A 260 -7.44 -5.76 -4.88
C ILE A 260 -6.50 -6.76 -5.58
N ARG A 261 -5.61 -7.42 -4.84
CA ARG A 261 -4.71 -8.45 -5.39
C ARG A 261 -5.50 -9.63 -5.95
N ALA A 262 -6.52 -10.09 -5.21
CA ALA A 262 -7.36 -11.20 -5.65
C ALA A 262 -8.10 -10.85 -6.96
N ALA A 263 -8.64 -9.63 -7.08
CA ALA A 263 -9.27 -9.16 -8.31
C ALA A 263 -8.27 -9.07 -9.47
N ALA A 264 -7.10 -8.46 -9.25
CA ALA A 264 -6.06 -8.30 -10.28
C ALA A 264 -5.51 -9.65 -10.77
N ALA A 265 -5.29 -10.60 -9.87
CA ALA A 265 -4.83 -11.95 -10.19
C ALA A 265 -5.88 -12.76 -10.96
N ALA A 266 -7.17 -12.54 -10.70
CA ALA A 266 -8.26 -13.13 -11.45
C ALA A 266 -8.52 -12.44 -12.81
N GLY A 267 -7.81 -11.35 -13.11
CA GLY A 267 -8.10 -10.51 -14.29
C GLY A 267 -9.49 -9.85 -14.23
N ALA A 268 -10.07 -9.75 -13.03
CA ALA A 268 -11.37 -9.17 -12.80
C ALA A 268 -11.26 -7.66 -12.54
N SER A 269 -12.26 -6.90 -12.97
CA SER A 269 -12.43 -5.52 -12.51
C SER A 269 -13.06 -5.50 -11.11
N ILE A 270 -12.76 -4.49 -10.30
CA ILE A 270 -13.36 -4.33 -8.97
C ILE A 270 -13.85 -2.89 -8.78
N THR A 271 -15.04 -2.71 -8.23
CA THR A 271 -15.58 -1.40 -7.84
C THR A 271 -15.17 -1.01 -6.43
N PRO A 272 -15.19 0.28 -6.05
CA PRO A 272 -15.01 0.70 -4.66
C PRO A 272 -15.97 0.01 -3.67
N GLU A 273 -17.23 -0.23 -4.04
CA GLU A 273 -18.19 -1.00 -3.21
C GLU A 273 -17.73 -2.44 -2.99
N GLU A 274 -17.31 -3.14 -4.03
CA GLU A 274 -16.79 -4.51 -3.92
C GLU A 274 -15.47 -4.56 -3.15
N LEU A 275 -14.61 -3.55 -3.30
CA LEU A 275 -13.38 -3.41 -2.53
C LEU A 275 -13.66 -3.25 -1.05
N GLN A 276 -14.59 -2.37 -0.67
CA GLN A 276 -15.02 -2.21 0.73
C GLN A 276 -15.63 -3.51 1.27
N PHE A 277 -16.51 -4.15 0.50
CA PHE A 277 -17.16 -5.40 0.92
C PHE A 277 -16.14 -6.54 1.12
N GLY A 278 -15.21 -6.71 0.19
CA GLY A 278 -14.14 -7.70 0.29
C GLY A 278 -13.21 -7.44 1.47
N THR A 279 -12.91 -6.17 1.75
CA THR A 279 -12.12 -5.75 2.91
C THR A 279 -12.84 -6.08 4.21
N ALA A 280 -14.14 -5.78 4.31
CA ALA A 280 -14.96 -6.12 5.47
C ALA A 280 -15.05 -7.64 5.69
N LYS A 281 -15.16 -8.43 4.61
CA LYS A 281 -15.12 -9.89 4.67
C LYS A 281 -13.77 -10.38 5.22
N PHE A 282 -12.65 -9.85 4.73
CA PHE A 282 -11.31 -10.19 5.22
C PHE A 282 -11.15 -9.89 6.71
N ILE A 283 -11.55 -8.70 7.16
CA ILE A 283 -11.45 -8.30 8.58
C ILE A 283 -12.22 -9.28 9.47
N ARG A 284 -13.46 -9.64 9.08
CA ARG A 284 -14.29 -10.61 9.82
C ARG A 284 -13.63 -11.99 9.92
N GLU A 285 -12.97 -12.45 8.86
CA GLU A 285 -12.28 -13.74 8.84
C GLU A 285 -11.03 -13.73 9.74
N GLN A 286 -10.34 -12.59 9.84
CA GLN A 286 -9.12 -12.43 10.65
C GLN A 286 -9.40 -12.15 12.13
N ILE A 287 -10.49 -11.46 12.46
CA ILE A 287 -10.85 -11.06 13.83
C ILE A 287 -11.96 -11.97 14.36
N ARG A 288 -11.60 -13.00 15.14
CA ARG A 288 -12.56 -13.93 15.80
C ARG A 288 -13.15 -13.34 17.09
N SER A 289 -13.61 -12.10 17.04
CA SER A 289 -14.33 -11.46 18.14
C SER A 289 -15.26 -10.40 17.56
N ASP A 290 -16.56 -10.60 17.71
CA ASP A 290 -17.60 -9.62 17.32
C ASP A 290 -17.48 -8.30 18.11
N VAL A 291 -16.66 -8.28 19.16
CA VAL A 291 -16.37 -7.11 20.00
C VAL A 291 -15.16 -6.30 19.49
N ALA A 292 -14.35 -6.88 18.59
CA ALA A 292 -13.14 -6.25 18.05
C ALA A 292 -13.14 -6.15 16.51
N ALA A 293 -14.11 -6.80 15.84
CA ALA A 293 -14.29 -6.66 14.41
C ALA A 293 -14.85 -5.28 14.11
N PHE A 294 -14.18 -4.57 13.21
CA PHE A 294 -14.60 -3.25 12.75
C PHE A 294 -15.01 -3.33 11.28
N HIS A 295 -15.88 -2.41 10.87
CA HIS A 295 -16.59 -2.45 9.61
C HIS A 295 -16.21 -1.23 8.79
N PRO A 296 -15.38 -1.41 7.74
CA PRO A 296 -15.10 -0.35 6.80
C PRO A 296 -16.38 0.30 6.28
N GLN A 297 -16.38 1.61 6.12
CA GLN A 297 -17.53 2.36 5.59
C GLN A 297 -17.20 2.91 4.21
N ILE A 298 -18.22 3.21 3.41
CA ILE A 298 -18.08 3.84 2.10
C ILE A 298 -19.11 4.95 1.90
N ALA A 299 -18.68 6.11 1.42
CA ALA A 299 -19.50 7.28 1.16
C ALA A 299 -19.06 8.06 -0.10
N GLY A 300 -19.70 9.20 -0.37
CA GLY A 300 -19.45 10.04 -1.54
C GLY A 300 -20.28 9.64 -2.77
N ASN A 301 -19.80 9.97 -3.97
CA ASN A 301 -20.57 9.87 -5.21
C ASN A 301 -20.99 8.42 -5.54
N MET A 302 -22.30 8.19 -5.70
CA MET A 302 -22.85 6.86 -5.98
C MET A 302 -22.42 6.25 -7.32
N LEU A 303 -22.14 7.07 -8.34
CA LEU A 303 -21.64 6.57 -9.63
C LEU A 303 -20.18 6.13 -9.52
N LEU A 304 -19.35 6.88 -8.80
CA LEU A 304 -17.96 6.51 -8.56
C LEU A 304 -17.83 5.25 -7.71
N ARG A 305 -18.70 5.08 -6.70
CA ARG A 305 -18.79 3.86 -5.87
C ARG A 305 -18.94 2.57 -6.69
N LYS A 306 -19.64 2.64 -7.82
CA LYS A 306 -19.94 1.52 -8.73
C LYS A 306 -19.09 1.50 -9.99
N ARG A 307 -18.21 2.48 -10.17
CA ARG A 307 -17.32 2.54 -11.33
C ARG A 307 -16.13 1.60 -11.09
N PRO A 308 -15.85 0.65 -11.99
CA PRO A 308 -14.72 -0.25 -11.80
C PRO A 308 -13.39 0.50 -11.78
N LEU A 309 -12.53 0.13 -10.84
CA LEU A 309 -11.14 0.52 -10.79
C LEU A 309 -10.40 -0.21 -11.91
N ALA A 310 -9.64 0.55 -12.70
CA ALA A 310 -8.76 -0.04 -13.71
C ALA A 310 -7.64 -0.81 -13.00
N LEU A 311 -7.52 -2.11 -13.26
CA LEU A 311 -6.48 -2.95 -12.69
C LEU A 311 -5.49 -3.41 -13.77
N VAL A 312 -4.21 -3.42 -13.43
CA VAL A 312 -3.18 -4.09 -14.22
C VAL A 312 -2.99 -5.51 -13.69
N SER A 313 -2.99 -6.50 -14.58
CA SER A 313 -2.74 -7.87 -14.18
C SER A 313 -1.26 -8.03 -13.83
N PRO A 314 -0.90 -8.62 -12.67
CA PRO A 314 0.50 -8.89 -12.32
C PRO A 314 1.15 -10.00 -13.18
N GLY A 315 0.38 -10.66 -14.04
CA GLY A 315 0.81 -11.79 -14.86
C GLY A 315 1.93 -11.46 -15.86
N GLY A 316 2.71 -12.49 -16.23
CA GLY A 316 3.76 -12.38 -17.24
C GLY A 316 5.13 -11.95 -16.71
N GLY A 317 5.31 -11.91 -15.38
CA GLY A 317 6.63 -11.66 -14.79
C GLY A 317 7.04 -10.19 -14.74
N ASN A 318 6.07 -9.28 -14.77
CA ASN A 318 6.27 -7.84 -14.57
C ASN A 318 5.62 -7.31 -13.28
N GLY A 319 5.24 -8.20 -12.36
CA GLY A 319 4.62 -7.79 -11.10
C GLY A 319 5.53 -6.90 -10.22
N PHE A 320 4.89 -6.07 -9.40
CA PHE A 320 5.55 -5.12 -8.51
C PHE A 320 6.57 -5.80 -7.58
N VAL A 321 6.18 -6.91 -6.97
CA VAL A 321 7.01 -7.65 -6.01
C VAL A 321 8.28 -8.17 -6.65
N ARG A 322 8.13 -8.78 -7.82
CA ARG A 322 9.25 -9.23 -8.64
C ARG A 322 10.21 -8.07 -8.96
N GLN A 323 9.71 -6.98 -9.53
CA GLN A 323 10.57 -5.85 -9.94
C GLN A 323 11.37 -5.27 -8.77
N LYS A 324 10.76 -5.18 -7.58
CA LYS A 324 11.45 -4.71 -6.37
C LYS A 324 12.56 -5.65 -5.94
N LEU A 325 12.30 -6.96 -5.91
CA LEU A 325 13.33 -7.94 -5.55
C LEU A 325 14.46 -8.01 -6.58
N GLU A 326 14.15 -7.88 -7.86
CA GLU A 326 15.18 -7.80 -8.90
C GLU A 326 16.06 -6.56 -8.75
N THR A 327 15.45 -5.40 -8.46
CA THR A 327 16.18 -4.16 -8.18
C THR A 327 17.12 -4.34 -6.99
N LEU A 328 16.69 -5.07 -5.96
CA LEU A 328 17.49 -5.32 -4.77
C LEU A 328 18.66 -6.27 -5.02
N VAL A 329 18.41 -7.34 -5.78
CA VAL A 329 19.48 -8.24 -6.24
C VAL A 329 20.50 -7.48 -7.06
N HIS A 330 20.06 -6.63 -7.99
CA HIS A 330 20.94 -5.77 -8.77
C HIS A 330 21.77 -4.81 -7.90
N LYS A 331 21.15 -4.14 -6.91
CA LYS A 331 21.83 -3.25 -5.95
C LYS A 331 22.88 -3.96 -5.09
N SER A 332 22.80 -5.29 -4.95
CA SER A 332 23.79 -6.11 -4.24
C SER A 332 24.98 -6.56 -5.11
N ASN A 333 25.03 -6.15 -6.38
CA ASN A 333 26.00 -6.63 -7.38
C ASN A 333 25.96 -8.16 -7.61
N GLU A 334 24.81 -8.81 -7.35
CA GLU A 334 24.57 -10.22 -7.66
C GLU A 334 25.66 -11.20 -7.15
N THR A 335 26.21 -10.92 -5.96
CA THR A 335 27.37 -11.65 -5.43
C THR A 335 27.06 -13.06 -4.92
N VAL A 336 25.80 -13.48 -4.89
CA VAL A 336 25.38 -14.84 -4.52
C VAL A 336 25.00 -15.60 -5.77
N TRP A 337 25.69 -16.70 -6.04
CA TRP A 337 25.27 -17.59 -7.12
C TRP A 337 24.19 -18.53 -6.63
N ILE A 338 23.12 -18.66 -7.41
CA ILE A 338 22.01 -19.59 -7.19
C ILE A 338 21.78 -20.43 -8.46
N LYS A 339 21.48 -21.71 -8.29
CA LYS A 339 21.19 -22.65 -9.36
C LYS A 339 20.07 -23.60 -8.94
N LEU A 340 19.16 -23.89 -9.86
CA LEU A 340 18.12 -24.90 -9.70
C LEU A 340 18.53 -26.23 -10.37
N ASN A 341 17.89 -27.33 -9.98
CA ASN A 341 18.04 -28.62 -10.66
C ASN A 341 17.46 -28.62 -12.07
N LYS A 342 16.41 -27.84 -12.33
CA LYS A 342 15.78 -27.65 -13.65
C LYS A 342 15.43 -26.19 -13.90
N ALA A 343 15.24 -25.82 -15.17
CA ALA A 343 14.76 -24.50 -15.56
C ALA A 343 13.23 -24.46 -15.78
N CYS A 344 12.64 -25.58 -16.18
CA CYS A 344 11.20 -25.78 -16.34
C CYS A 344 10.71 -26.86 -15.37
N PHE A 345 9.59 -26.61 -14.72
CA PHE A 345 8.96 -27.52 -13.77
C PHE A 345 7.50 -27.78 -14.11
N GLU A 346 7.05 -29.00 -13.89
CA GLU A 346 5.63 -29.35 -13.82
C GLU A 346 5.15 -29.37 -12.36
N PRO A 347 3.87 -29.08 -12.09
CA PRO A 347 3.32 -29.16 -10.74
C PRO A 347 3.60 -30.52 -10.07
N GLY A 348 4.15 -30.51 -8.87
CA GLY A 348 4.54 -31.68 -8.09
C GLY A 348 5.98 -32.16 -8.33
N GLU A 349 6.72 -31.61 -9.30
CA GLU A 349 8.12 -31.98 -9.50
C GLU A 349 9.02 -31.47 -8.37
N ALA A 350 10.01 -32.29 -7.98
CA ALA A 350 10.97 -31.94 -6.94
C ALA A 350 11.85 -30.74 -7.34
N LEU A 351 11.90 -29.75 -6.46
CA LEU A 351 12.71 -28.53 -6.57
C LEU A 351 13.95 -28.65 -5.68
N GLU A 352 15.13 -28.52 -6.27
CA GLU A 352 16.37 -28.37 -5.52
C GLU A 352 17.03 -27.03 -5.81
N ILE A 353 17.49 -26.35 -4.76
CA ILE A 353 18.11 -25.03 -4.84
C ILE A 353 19.53 -25.12 -4.31
N SER A 354 20.51 -24.89 -5.18
CA SER A 354 21.91 -24.75 -4.81
C SER A 354 22.30 -23.28 -4.70
N VAL A 355 22.88 -22.87 -3.57
CA VAL A 355 23.34 -21.50 -3.30
C VAL A 355 24.81 -21.52 -2.91
N TRP A 356 25.61 -20.64 -3.50
CA TRP A 356 27.02 -20.44 -3.14
C TRP A 356 27.14 -19.23 -2.22
N ILE A 357 27.41 -19.52 -0.96
CA ILE A 357 27.53 -18.56 0.13
C ILE A 357 28.94 -17.95 0.11
N PRO A 358 29.10 -16.66 -0.21
CA PRO A 358 30.41 -16.02 -0.32
C PRO A 358 31.06 -15.80 1.05
N GLU A 359 30.26 -15.45 2.07
CA GLU A 359 30.67 -15.23 3.45
C GLU A 359 29.62 -15.83 4.42
N PRO A 360 30.02 -16.26 5.63
CA PRO A 360 29.08 -16.71 6.65
C PRO A 360 28.04 -15.64 6.98
N GLY A 361 26.79 -16.05 7.21
CA GLY A 361 25.69 -15.13 7.49
C GLY A 361 24.35 -15.84 7.62
N PHE A 362 23.27 -15.10 7.44
CA PHE A 362 21.89 -15.58 7.57
C PHE A 362 21.22 -15.61 6.20
N LEU A 363 20.94 -16.82 5.70
CA LEU A 363 20.38 -17.05 4.37
C LEU A 363 18.85 -16.93 4.39
N ASN A 364 18.30 -16.21 3.42
CA ASN A 364 16.86 -16.16 3.16
C ASN A 364 16.62 -16.42 1.68
N ILE A 365 15.81 -17.44 1.36
CA ILE A 365 15.41 -17.78 -0.01
C ILE A 365 13.93 -17.50 -0.17
N MET A 366 13.60 -16.77 -1.22
CA MET A 366 12.25 -16.33 -1.53
C MET A 366 11.89 -16.75 -2.94
N HIS A 367 10.67 -17.22 -3.12
CA HIS A 367 10.07 -17.56 -4.40
C HIS A 367 8.96 -16.56 -4.71
N ILE A 368 8.92 -16.05 -5.93
CA ILE A 368 7.89 -15.15 -6.44
C ILE A 368 7.22 -15.84 -7.62
N ALA A 369 5.97 -16.19 -7.44
CA ALA A 369 5.15 -16.86 -8.43
C ALA A 369 4.74 -15.92 -9.58
N ALA A 370 4.18 -16.50 -10.65
CA ALA A 370 3.76 -15.76 -11.85
C ALA A 370 2.68 -14.70 -11.60
N ASN A 371 1.90 -14.86 -10.52
CA ASN A 371 0.91 -13.90 -10.03
C ASN A 371 1.48 -12.89 -9.02
N ASP A 372 2.81 -12.77 -8.96
CA ASP A 372 3.55 -11.84 -8.09
C ASP A 372 3.38 -12.12 -6.57
N GLN A 373 3.06 -13.37 -6.23
CA GLN A 373 3.01 -13.87 -4.87
C GLN A 373 4.38 -14.36 -4.40
N ALA A 374 5.01 -13.64 -3.47
CA ALA A 374 6.19 -14.03 -2.71
C ALA A 374 5.92 -15.03 -1.56
N THR A 375 6.76 -16.06 -1.48
CA THR A 375 6.81 -17.11 -0.45
C THR A 375 8.26 -17.29 0.03
N VAL A 376 8.50 -17.46 1.33
CA VAL A 376 9.83 -17.72 1.88
C VAL A 376 10.01 -19.23 1.88
N LEU A 377 10.95 -19.71 1.07
CA LEU A 377 11.27 -21.13 0.96
C LEU A 377 12.25 -21.58 2.06
N PHE A 378 13.16 -20.68 2.46
CA PHE A 378 14.14 -20.94 3.51
C PHE A 378 14.48 -19.66 4.28
N PRO A 379 14.55 -19.67 5.63
CA PRO A 379 14.12 -20.75 6.51
C PRO A 379 12.62 -21.05 6.36
N ASN A 380 12.15 -22.16 6.92
CA ASN A 380 10.73 -22.52 6.88
C ASN A 380 10.30 -23.21 8.19
N GLN A 381 9.03 -23.65 8.25
CA GLN A 381 8.46 -24.27 9.45
C GLN A 381 9.16 -25.56 9.87
N TYR A 382 9.72 -26.30 8.92
CA TYR A 382 10.42 -27.56 9.13
C TYR A 382 11.90 -27.34 9.47
N HIS A 383 12.50 -26.27 8.94
CA HIS A 383 13.89 -25.89 9.22
C HIS A 383 14.01 -24.38 9.51
N PRO A 384 13.75 -23.96 10.77
CA PRO A 384 13.69 -22.55 11.12
C PRO A 384 15.05 -21.87 11.21
N ARG A 385 16.15 -22.62 11.39
CA ARG A 385 17.51 -22.03 11.52
C ARG A 385 18.07 -21.70 10.14
N ASN A 386 18.60 -20.49 9.98
CA ASN A 386 19.10 -20.02 8.69
C ASN A 386 20.54 -19.46 8.70
N ALA A 387 21.25 -19.60 9.80
CA ALA A 387 22.68 -19.33 9.84
C ALA A 387 23.42 -20.35 8.95
N VAL A 388 24.27 -19.86 8.05
CA VAL A 388 25.03 -20.64 7.08
C VAL A 388 26.49 -20.24 7.06
N GLY A 389 27.38 -21.20 6.81
CA GLY A 389 28.80 -20.95 6.57
C GLY A 389 29.11 -20.67 5.10
N ARG A 390 30.34 -20.22 4.82
CA ARG A 390 30.85 -20.08 3.45
C ARG A 390 30.86 -21.44 2.74
N GLY A 391 30.51 -21.44 1.46
CA GLY A 391 30.53 -22.63 0.61
C GLY A 391 29.21 -22.87 -0.10
N LYS A 392 29.05 -24.07 -0.67
CA LYS A 392 27.82 -24.47 -1.36
C LYS A 392 26.85 -25.13 -0.40
N ILE A 393 25.60 -24.69 -0.39
CA ILE A 393 24.47 -25.38 0.24
C ILE A 393 23.48 -25.82 -0.85
N THR A 394 22.94 -27.02 -0.75
CA THR A 394 21.84 -27.51 -1.60
C THR A 394 20.64 -27.81 -0.71
N LEU A 395 19.50 -27.21 -1.02
CA LEU A 395 18.25 -27.35 -0.28
C LEU A 395 17.25 -28.16 -1.13
N PRO A 396 16.53 -29.13 -0.54
CA PRO A 396 16.73 -29.64 0.83
C PRO A 396 18.04 -30.45 0.94
N THR A 397 18.66 -30.48 2.12
CA THR A 397 19.80 -31.39 2.36
C THR A 397 19.30 -32.76 2.80
N ARG A 398 20.13 -33.82 2.72
CA ARG A 398 19.80 -35.16 3.26
C ARG A 398 19.43 -35.19 4.75
N ARG A 399 19.75 -34.14 5.52
CA ARG A 399 19.46 -34.02 6.95
C ARG A 399 18.23 -33.17 7.24
N MET A 400 17.63 -32.56 6.20
CA MET A 400 16.43 -31.77 6.33
C MET A 400 15.22 -32.67 6.14
N ASP A 401 14.26 -32.56 7.06
CA ASP A 401 13.04 -33.38 7.08
C ASP A 401 11.90 -32.65 6.33
N PHE A 402 12.18 -32.25 5.09
CA PHE A 402 11.19 -31.67 4.18
C PHE A 402 11.63 -31.84 2.73
N GLU A 403 10.65 -31.90 1.85
CA GLU A 403 10.83 -31.83 0.39
C GLU A 403 10.33 -30.48 -0.12
N MET A 404 10.84 -30.06 -1.27
CA MET A 404 10.30 -28.91 -1.99
C MET A 404 9.80 -29.40 -3.34
N ALA A 405 8.57 -29.03 -3.69
CA ALA A 405 7.96 -29.34 -4.97
C ALA A 405 7.50 -28.05 -5.65
N ALA A 406 7.55 -28.04 -6.98
CA ALA A 406 7.02 -26.94 -7.78
C ALA A 406 5.48 -26.94 -7.69
N GLU A 407 4.89 -25.84 -7.27
CA GLU A 407 3.44 -25.66 -7.20
C GLU A 407 3.08 -24.22 -7.58
N GLY A 408 1.80 -24.01 -7.93
CA GLY A 408 1.25 -22.69 -8.20
C GLY A 408 0.89 -22.47 -9.67
N PRO A 409 0.54 -21.22 -10.04
CA PRO A 409 0.08 -20.89 -11.38
C PRO A 409 1.19 -21.05 -12.41
N SER A 410 0.82 -21.50 -13.61
CA SER A 410 1.75 -21.56 -14.74
C SER A 410 2.28 -20.16 -15.10
N GLY A 411 3.54 -20.12 -15.54
CA GLY A 411 4.20 -18.91 -15.98
C GLY A 411 5.58 -18.70 -15.34
N PRO A 412 6.11 -17.47 -15.46
CA PRO A 412 7.46 -17.17 -15.01
C PRO A 412 7.50 -17.07 -13.49
N ASN A 413 8.45 -17.76 -12.88
CA ASN A 413 8.75 -17.77 -11.46
C ASN A 413 10.14 -17.18 -11.23
N LEU A 414 10.33 -16.50 -10.10
CA LEU A 414 11.63 -15.96 -9.69
C LEU A 414 12.00 -16.55 -8.34
N ILE A 415 13.24 -17.01 -8.18
CA ILE A 415 13.80 -17.41 -6.89
C ILE A 415 14.99 -16.52 -6.59
N THR A 416 15.00 -15.92 -5.41
CA THR A 416 16.07 -15.04 -4.94
C THR A 416 16.66 -15.56 -3.65
N ALA A 417 17.99 -15.45 -3.49
CA ALA A 417 18.68 -15.73 -2.24
C ALA A 417 19.35 -14.47 -1.72
N PHE A 418 19.13 -14.16 -0.43
CA PHE A 418 19.73 -13.03 0.28
C PHE A 418 20.52 -13.53 1.47
N ILE A 419 21.69 -12.92 1.70
CA ILE A 419 22.56 -13.23 2.85
C ILE A 419 22.84 -11.93 3.59
N THR A 420 22.51 -11.92 4.89
CA THR A 420 22.78 -10.80 5.78
C THR A 420 23.81 -11.16 6.83
N ARG A 421 24.58 -10.18 7.32
CA ARG A 421 25.50 -10.37 8.45
C ARG A 421 24.79 -10.38 9.80
N SER A 422 23.74 -9.57 9.93
CA SER A 422 22.90 -9.54 11.12
C SER A 422 21.84 -10.64 11.06
N PRO A 423 21.46 -11.24 12.21
CA PRO A 423 20.37 -12.21 12.27
C PRO A 423 19.10 -11.65 11.64
N LEU A 424 18.60 -12.34 10.61
CA LEU A 424 17.37 -12.00 9.92
C LEU A 424 16.69 -13.29 9.49
N ASN A 425 15.57 -13.63 10.13
CA ASN A 425 14.82 -14.84 9.82
C ASN A 425 13.50 -14.49 9.11
N GLY A 426 13.50 -14.57 7.79
CA GLY A 426 12.35 -14.22 6.95
C GLY A 426 11.07 -15.02 7.25
N TYR A 427 11.22 -16.21 7.84
CA TYR A 427 10.08 -17.05 8.24
C TYR A 427 9.55 -16.72 9.64
N GLN A 428 10.43 -16.65 10.65
CA GLN A 428 10.04 -16.51 12.06
C GLN A 428 9.79 -15.09 12.51
N ASP A 429 10.64 -14.15 12.09
CA ASP A 429 10.51 -12.75 12.46
C ASP A 429 9.56 -12.07 11.50
N GLY A 430 9.54 -12.57 10.26
CA GLY A 430 9.35 -11.65 9.17
C GLY A 430 10.46 -10.64 9.12
N PHE A 431 10.58 -9.93 8.04
CA PHE A 431 11.76 -9.08 7.88
C PHE A 431 11.61 -7.74 8.63
N LYS A 432 11.49 -7.80 9.96
CA LYS A 432 11.59 -6.65 10.86
C LYS A 432 13.06 -6.38 11.17
N THR A 433 13.67 -5.38 10.52
CA THR A 433 14.36 -4.25 11.20
C THR A 433 15.00 -3.23 10.24
N ALA A 434 14.85 -1.95 10.64
CA ALA A 434 15.46 -0.71 10.14
C ALA A 434 15.18 -0.31 8.67
N LYS A 435 14.11 0.45 8.41
CA LYS A 435 14.07 1.78 7.73
C LYS A 435 14.55 1.96 6.24
N GLY A 436 14.55 1.01 5.30
CA GLY A 436 14.93 1.29 3.88
C GLY A 436 14.48 0.24 2.85
N VAL A 437 14.82 0.47 1.56
CA VAL A 437 14.42 -0.10 0.22
C VAL A 437 13.78 -1.49 0.16
N LEU A 438 14.03 -2.36 1.12
CA LEU A 438 13.36 -3.65 1.22
C LEU A 438 11.93 -3.57 1.78
N ALA A 439 11.42 -2.40 2.17
CA ALA A 439 10.12 -2.17 2.81
C ALA A 439 8.88 -2.88 2.19
N GLU A 440 8.93 -3.31 0.91
CA GLU A 440 7.76 -3.22 0.03
C GLU A 440 6.88 -4.46 -0.21
N LEU A 441 7.01 -5.59 0.50
CA LEU A 441 6.39 -6.86 0.02
C LEU A 441 5.81 -7.75 1.13
N SER A 442 4.52 -8.15 1.04
CA SER A 442 3.99 -9.34 1.79
C SER A 442 2.60 -9.84 1.33
N PRO A 443 2.45 -10.80 0.40
CA PRO A 443 1.19 -11.35 -0.14
C PRO A 443 0.31 -12.26 0.77
N ASN A 444 0.42 -12.14 2.10
CA ASN A 444 0.01 -13.15 3.09
C ASN A 444 1.03 -14.31 3.16
N SER A 445 1.64 -14.45 4.35
CA SER A 445 2.64 -15.45 4.79
C SER A 445 4.13 -15.08 4.70
N THR A 446 4.50 -13.95 4.09
CA THR A 446 5.91 -13.52 4.03
C THR A 446 6.06 -12.08 4.46
N ARG A 447 5.74 -11.92 5.74
CA ARG A 447 5.97 -10.78 6.61
C ARG A 447 7.04 -9.80 6.09
N SER A 448 6.54 -8.67 5.62
CA SER A 448 7.19 -7.41 5.24
C SER A 448 8.71 -7.35 5.36
N LEU A 449 9.39 -7.44 4.20
CA LEU A 449 10.78 -7.02 3.99
C LEU A 449 10.98 -5.58 4.49
N VAL A 450 12.03 -5.29 5.26
CA VAL A 450 12.51 -3.94 5.62
C VAL A 450 14.04 -4.04 5.74
N MET A 451 14.82 -3.24 5.01
CA MET A 451 16.27 -3.09 5.25
C MET A 451 16.82 -1.70 4.90
N ARG A 452 17.55 -1.10 5.84
CA ARG A 452 18.41 0.08 5.69
C ARG A 452 19.80 -0.40 5.47
N GLN A 453 20.47 0.34 4.61
CA GLN A 453 21.90 0.50 4.71
C GLN A 453 22.24 1.35 5.94
N GLY A 454 22.31 0.72 7.12
CA GLY A 454 23.12 1.20 8.22
C GLY A 454 24.44 0.47 8.14
N SER A 455 25.37 0.90 7.28
CA SER A 455 26.67 0.22 7.08
C SER A 455 26.62 -1.30 6.83
N GLY A 456 25.43 -1.85 6.51
CA GLY A 456 25.14 -3.28 6.49
C GLY A 456 25.42 -3.89 5.12
N TRP A 457 26.23 -4.93 5.10
CA TRP A 457 26.56 -5.73 3.92
C TRP A 457 25.38 -6.64 3.54
N LEU A 458 24.99 -6.62 2.26
CA LEU A 458 24.00 -7.50 1.65
C LEU A 458 24.61 -8.16 0.42
N ALA A 459 24.56 -9.49 0.38
CA ALA A 459 24.88 -10.27 -0.81
C ALA A 459 23.60 -10.96 -1.30
N ALA A 460 23.28 -10.85 -2.59
CA ALA A 460 22.10 -11.50 -3.14
C ALA A 460 22.32 -12.06 -4.54
N GLY A 461 21.37 -12.88 -4.99
CA GLY A 461 21.38 -13.54 -6.29
C GLY A 461 19.98 -13.98 -6.68
N LYS A 462 19.78 -14.24 -7.97
CA LYS A 462 18.49 -14.68 -8.51
C LYS A 462 18.62 -15.75 -9.58
N VAL A 463 17.57 -16.55 -9.73
CA VAL A 463 17.39 -17.50 -10.83
C VAL A 463 15.92 -17.51 -11.22
N ALA A 464 15.67 -17.52 -12.53
CA ALA A 464 14.32 -17.67 -13.07
C ALA A 464 13.98 -19.16 -13.26
N ALA A 465 12.71 -19.49 -13.10
CA ALA A 465 12.15 -20.80 -13.42
C ALA A 465 10.83 -20.62 -14.15
N GLU A 466 10.42 -21.61 -14.93
CA GLU A 466 9.10 -21.62 -15.56
C GLU A 466 8.29 -22.80 -15.03
N ILE A 467 7.04 -22.56 -14.66
CA ILE A 467 6.09 -23.64 -14.33
C ILE A 467 5.13 -23.79 -15.51
N ARG A 468 5.04 -24.99 -16.08
CA ARG A 468 4.14 -25.29 -17.22
C ARG A 468 3.19 -26.43 -16.89
N GLY A 469 2.16 -26.63 -17.72
CA GLY A 469 1.24 -27.76 -17.57
C GLY A 469 1.94 -29.11 -17.78
N SER A 470 1.29 -30.20 -17.36
CA SER A 470 1.89 -31.52 -17.49
C SER A 470 2.16 -31.89 -18.96
N GLY A 471 3.35 -32.41 -19.24
CA GLY A 471 3.85 -32.71 -20.58
C GLY A 471 4.38 -31.53 -21.38
N GLN A 472 4.49 -30.33 -20.80
CA GLN A 472 4.92 -29.11 -21.50
C GLN A 472 6.38 -28.72 -21.26
N CYS A 473 7.07 -29.34 -20.31
CA CYS A 473 8.51 -29.10 -20.06
C CYS A 473 9.44 -30.02 -20.86
N SER A 474 8.89 -31.00 -21.60
CA SER A 474 9.63 -31.97 -22.41
C SER A 474 9.80 -31.57 -23.89
N LEU A 475 9.35 -30.36 -24.26
CA LEU A 475 9.34 -29.85 -25.64
C LEU A 475 10.53 -28.93 -25.98
N ASP A 476 11.45 -28.69 -25.05
CA ASP A 476 12.61 -27.80 -25.20
C ASP A 476 13.97 -28.54 -25.24
#